data_AF-A0A6N9B8R2-F1
#
_entry.id   AF-A0A6N9B8R2-F1
#
_cell.length_a   1.000
_cell.length_b   1.000
_cell.length_c   1.000
_cell.angle_alpha   90.00
_cell.angle_beta   90.00
_cell.angle_gamma   90.00
#
_symmetry.space_group_name_H-M   'P 1'
#
loop_
_entity.id
_entity.type
_entity.pdbx_description
1 polymer ?
#
loop_
_entity_poly.entity_id
_entity_poly.type
_entity_poly.pdbx_seq_one_letter_code
_entity_poly.pdbx_strand_id
1 'polypeptide(L)'
;MKLYSNPASPFARKVIVGFWEVNAIDDVEVINVIGNPVDSGDIPIMENPLGKLPTLVGTPFGTLYDSRVITKFIDHHYEGGLYPSSNLFETLKMEALADGIMDAAVLLTYEKRVRSEDKQSEVWMDGQWMKINRSLDAL
;
A
#
# COMPACT_ATOMS: atom_id res chain seq x y z
N MET A 1 2.05 -6.83 -17.09
CA MET A 1 1.00 -6.21 -16.24
C MET A 1 1.23 -4.71 -16.16
N LYS A 2 0.28 -3.92 -15.65
CA LYS A 2 0.50 -2.49 -15.36
C LYS A 2 0.16 -2.17 -13.91
N LEU A 3 1.06 -1.49 -13.22
CA LEU A 3 0.91 -1.09 -11.82
C LEU A 3 0.72 0.43 -11.74
N TYR A 4 -0.49 0.85 -11.38
CA TYR A 4 -0.73 2.23 -11.00
C TYR A 4 -0.15 2.49 -9.61
N SER A 5 0.74 3.47 -9.52
CA SER A 5 1.58 3.73 -8.36
C SER A 5 1.77 5.23 -8.14
N ASN A 6 2.27 5.59 -6.97
CA ASN A 6 2.83 6.90 -6.69
C ASN A 6 4.13 6.69 -5.89
N PRO A 7 5.25 7.35 -6.22
CA PRO A 7 6.51 7.17 -5.48
C PRO A 7 6.42 7.48 -3.98
N ALA A 8 5.47 8.33 -3.57
CA ALA A 8 5.21 8.64 -2.17
C ALA A 8 4.35 7.59 -1.44
N SER A 9 3.71 6.67 -2.15
CA SER A 9 2.84 5.65 -1.55
C SER A 9 3.67 4.48 -1.01
N PRO A 10 3.70 4.26 0.32
CA PRO A 10 4.47 3.16 0.88
C PRO A 10 3.81 1.80 0.58
N PHE A 11 2.48 1.76 0.39
CA PHE A 11 1.74 0.59 -0.09
C PHE A 11 2.13 0.19 -1.51
N ALA A 12 2.34 1.18 -2.39
CA ALA A 12 2.77 0.90 -3.77
C ALA A 12 4.25 0.49 -3.81
N ARG A 13 5.08 1.11 -2.95
CA ARG A 13 6.48 0.74 -2.80
C ARG A 13 6.66 -0.73 -2.41
N LYS A 14 5.86 -1.28 -1.48
CA LYS A 14 5.97 -2.70 -1.12
C LYS A 14 5.65 -3.65 -2.27
N VAL A 15 4.70 -3.28 -3.14
CA VAL A 15 4.38 -4.06 -4.35
C VAL A 15 5.55 -4.03 -5.34
N ILE A 16 6.14 -2.85 -5.57
CA ILE A 16 7.32 -2.72 -6.44
C ILE A 16 8.48 -3.55 -5.91
N VAL A 17 8.77 -3.48 -4.60
CA VAL A 17 9.79 -4.32 -3.96
C VAL A 17 9.45 -5.80 -4.11
N GLY A 18 8.18 -6.20 -3.94
CA GLY A 18 7.75 -7.58 -4.19
C GLY A 18 8.12 -8.09 -5.58
N PHE A 19 7.91 -7.30 -6.63
CA PHE A 19 8.34 -7.64 -7.99
C PHE A 19 9.88 -7.74 -8.13
N TRP A 20 10.63 -6.87 -7.46
CA TRP A 20 12.10 -6.95 -7.42
C TRP A 20 12.59 -8.24 -6.75
N GLU A 21 12.04 -8.60 -5.59
CA GLU A 21 12.45 -9.78 -4.81
C GLU A 21 12.25 -11.09 -5.58
N VAL A 22 11.22 -11.16 -6.43
CA VAL A 22 10.95 -12.33 -7.28
C VAL A 22 11.57 -12.23 -8.68
N ASN A 23 12.43 -11.23 -8.93
CA ASN A 23 13.07 -10.96 -10.24
C ASN A 23 12.08 -10.78 -11.41
N ALA A 24 10.91 -10.21 -11.15
CA ALA A 24 9.85 -10.01 -12.16
C ALA A 24 9.49 -8.53 -12.39
N ILE A 25 10.40 -7.61 -12.09
CA ILE A 25 10.16 -6.18 -12.32
C ILE A 25 9.92 -5.85 -13.80
N ASP A 26 10.54 -6.60 -14.72
CA ASP A 26 10.37 -6.39 -16.16
C ASP A 26 8.99 -6.86 -16.67
N ASP A 27 8.23 -7.63 -15.87
CA ASP A 27 6.87 -8.06 -16.22
C ASP A 27 5.80 -7.00 -15.90
N VAL A 28 6.19 -5.88 -15.28
CA VAL A 28 5.26 -4.84 -14.85
C VAL A 28 5.69 -3.45 -15.31
N GLU A 29 4.80 -2.78 -16.05
CA GLU A 29 4.94 -1.35 -16.36
C GLU A 29 4.42 -0.53 -15.17
N VAL A 30 5.29 0.28 -14.55
CA VAL A 30 4.91 1.17 -13.45
C VAL A 30 4.40 2.51 -14.00
N ILE A 31 3.13 2.81 -13.77
CA ILE A 31 2.47 4.04 -14.18
C ILE A 31 2.31 4.93 -12.96
N ASN A 32 3.03 6.05 -12.93
CA ASN A 32 2.94 7.02 -11.84
C ASN A 32 1.72 7.93 -12.03
N VAL A 33 0.84 7.95 -11.02
CA VAL A 33 -0.37 8.77 -10.97
C VAL A 33 -0.44 9.54 -9.66
N ILE A 34 -1.23 10.62 -9.65
CA ILE A 34 -1.41 11.49 -8.49
C ILE A 34 -2.89 11.55 -8.14
N GLY A 35 -3.18 11.53 -6.84
CA GLY A 35 -4.52 11.70 -6.30
C GLY A 35 -4.47 11.67 -4.78
N ASN A 36 -5.56 12.07 -4.15
CA ASN A 36 -5.73 12.12 -2.70
C ASN A 36 -7.21 11.83 -2.33
N PRO A 37 -7.57 11.75 -1.03
CA PRO A 37 -8.92 11.37 -0.62
C PRO A 37 -10.05 12.33 -1.03
N VAL A 38 -9.77 13.59 -1.37
CA VAL A 38 -10.78 14.58 -1.78
C VAL A 38 -10.73 14.94 -3.26
N ASP A 39 -9.70 14.47 -3.97
CA ASP A 39 -9.54 14.60 -5.41
C ASP A 39 -8.79 13.37 -5.93
N SER A 40 -9.51 12.49 -6.64
CA SER A 40 -8.95 11.25 -7.17
C SER A 40 -7.86 11.49 -8.21
N GLY A 41 -7.77 12.68 -8.80
CA GLY A 41 -6.80 13.00 -9.84
C GLY A 41 -6.79 11.95 -10.96
N ASP A 42 -5.61 11.40 -11.22
CA ASP A 42 -5.35 10.41 -12.28
C ASP A 42 -5.46 8.96 -11.79
N ILE A 43 -5.91 8.72 -10.55
CA ILE A 43 -6.09 7.36 -10.02
C ILE A 43 -7.16 6.64 -10.86
N PRO A 44 -6.92 5.36 -11.27
CA PRO A 44 -7.84 4.63 -12.16
C PRO A 44 -9.09 4.15 -11.42
N ILE A 45 -10.02 5.06 -11.11
CA ILE A 45 -11.24 4.75 -10.33
C ILE A 45 -12.17 3.72 -10.99
N MET A 46 -12.10 3.57 -12.31
CA MET A 46 -12.85 2.55 -13.05
C MET A 46 -12.30 1.13 -12.82
N GLU A 47 -11.00 1.03 -12.55
CA GLU A 47 -10.32 -0.23 -12.26
C GLU A 47 -10.37 -0.55 -10.77
N ASN A 48 -10.16 0.45 -9.91
CA ASN A 48 -10.29 0.35 -8.47
C ASN A 48 -11.26 1.40 -7.94
N PRO A 49 -12.52 1.03 -7.64
CA PRO A 49 -13.56 1.97 -7.20
C PRO A 49 -13.27 2.61 -5.84
N LEU A 50 -12.30 2.10 -5.08
CA LEU A 50 -11.83 2.75 -3.85
C LEU A 50 -11.01 4.01 -4.11
N GLY A 51 -10.54 4.23 -5.35
CA GLY A 51 -9.64 5.33 -5.68
C GLY A 51 -8.33 5.27 -4.90
N LYS A 52 -7.77 4.07 -4.71
CA LYS A 52 -6.53 3.85 -3.94
C LYS A 52 -5.42 3.24 -4.80
N LEU A 53 -4.19 3.57 -4.42
CA LEU A 53 -2.98 2.96 -4.95
C LEU A 53 -2.37 2.02 -3.92
N PRO A 54 -1.70 0.93 -4.33
CA PRO A 54 -1.50 0.47 -5.71
C PRO A 54 -2.75 -0.18 -6.33
N THR A 55 -2.79 -0.23 -7.65
CA THR A 55 -3.77 -1.02 -8.42
C THR A 55 -3.04 -1.74 -9.56
N LEU A 56 -3.13 -3.06 -9.61
CA LEU A 56 -2.47 -3.89 -10.61
C LEU A 56 -3.51 -4.40 -11.63
N VAL A 57 -3.36 -4.03 -12.89
CA VAL A 57 -4.25 -4.43 -13.99
C VAL A 57 -3.57 -5.42 -14.93
N GLY A 58 -4.40 -6.18 -15.66
CA GLY A 58 -3.94 -7.16 -16.65
C GLY A 58 -3.35 -8.42 -16.02
N THR A 59 -3.77 -8.77 -14.81
CA THR A 59 -3.44 -10.08 -14.21
C THR A 59 -4.38 -11.17 -14.75
N PRO A 60 -4.02 -12.46 -14.63
CA PRO A 60 -4.92 -13.57 -14.97
C PRO A 60 -6.24 -13.58 -14.18
N PHE A 61 -6.31 -12.85 -13.05
CA PHE A 61 -7.47 -12.80 -12.16
C PHE A 61 -8.25 -11.47 -12.27
N GLY A 62 -7.95 -10.65 -13.29
CA GLY A 62 -8.50 -9.31 -13.45
C GLY A 62 -7.68 -8.25 -12.71
N THR A 63 -8.33 -7.15 -12.33
CA THR A 63 -7.70 -6.06 -11.58
C THR A 63 -7.60 -6.43 -10.10
N LEU A 64 -6.39 -6.31 -9.53
CA LEU A 64 -6.11 -6.62 -8.13
C LEU A 64 -5.80 -5.35 -7.32
N TYR A 65 -6.40 -5.31 -6.14
CA TYR A 65 -6.20 -4.33 -5.06
C TYR A 65 -6.74 -4.96 -3.76
N ASP A 66 -6.30 -4.58 -2.57
CA ASP A 66 -5.25 -3.61 -2.25
C ASP A 66 -3.83 -4.22 -2.35
N SER A 67 -2.85 -3.52 -1.75
CA SER A 67 -1.45 -3.95 -1.76
C SER A 67 -1.19 -5.34 -1.18
N ARG A 68 -1.98 -5.84 -0.21
CA ARG A 68 -1.80 -7.20 0.36
C ARG A 68 -2.24 -8.28 -0.61
N VAL A 69 -3.32 -8.02 -1.35
CA VAL A 69 -3.80 -8.93 -2.41
C VAL A 69 -2.77 -9.01 -3.52
N ILE A 70 -2.19 -7.87 -3.90
CA ILE A 70 -1.17 -7.81 -4.95
C ILE A 70 0.11 -8.53 -4.51
N THR A 71 0.62 -8.32 -3.30
CA THR A 71 1.84 -9.02 -2.82
C THR A 71 1.63 -10.52 -2.69
N LYS A 72 0.43 -10.97 -2.28
CA LYS A 72 0.05 -12.40 -2.31
C LYS A 72 -0.01 -12.97 -3.72
N PHE A 73 -0.52 -12.20 -4.68
CA PHE A 73 -0.50 -12.59 -6.08
C PHE A 73 0.92 -12.74 -6.60
N ILE A 74 1.82 -11.78 -6.31
CA ILE A 74 3.23 -11.85 -6.71
C ILE A 74 3.88 -13.13 -6.16
N ASP A 75 3.72 -13.38 -4.86
CA ASP A 75 4.27 -14.57 -4.22
C ASP A 75 3.76 -15.88 -4.84
N HIS A 76 2.44 -15.96 -5.08
CA HIS A 76 1.82 -17.13 -5.68
C HIS A 76 2.20 -17.32 -7.15
N HIS A 77 2.21 -16.25 -7.95
CA HIS A 77 2.40 -16.31 -9.39
C HIS A 77 3.85 -16.61 -9.78
N TYR A 78 4.80 -16.11 -9.00
CA TYR A 78 6.24 -16.26 -9.24
C TYR A 78 6.92 -17.26 -8.29
N GLU A 79 6.14 -17.97 -7.47
CA GLU A 79 6.67 -18.93 -6.47
C GLU A 79 7.73 -18.30 -5.55
N GLY A 80 7.49 -17.04 -5.12
CA GLY A 80 8.48 -16.18 -4.50
C GLY A 80 8.93 -16.59 -3.09
N GLY A 81 8.13 -17.39 -2.37
CA GLY A 81 8.44 -17.79 -0.99
C GLY A 81 8.37 -16.65 0.04
N LEU A 82 7.76 -15.52 -0.31
CA LEU A 82 7.54 -14.35 0.55
C LEU A 82 6.58 -14.66 1.71
N TYR A 83 5.67 -15.63 1.52
CA TYR A 83 4.73 -16.07 2.55
C TYR A 83 4.86 -17.57 2.88
N PRO A 84 5.92 -17.97 3.59
CA PRO A 84 6.20 -19.38 3.85
C PRO A 84 5.12 -20.01 4.73
N SER A 85 4.59 -21.18 4.33
CA SER A 85 3.56 -21.91 5.08
C SER A 85 3.95 -22.23 6.53
N SER A 86 5.24 -22.42 6.80
CA SER A 86 5.75 -22.70 8.16
C SER A 86 5.57 -21.54 9.13
N ASN A 87 5.68 -20.29 8.65
CA ASN A 87 5.62 -19.07 9.46
C ASN A 87 4.58 -18.08 8.91
N LEU A 88 3.53 -18.60 8.26
CA LEU A 88 2.57 -17.78 7.51
C LEU A 88 1.94 -16.70 8.39
N PHE A 89 1.45 -17.06 9.57
CA PHE A 89 0.79 -16.11 10.46
C PHE A 89 1.75 -15.11 11.09
N GLU A 90 3.02 -15.48 11.32
CA GLU A 90 4.03 -14.53 11.78
C GLU A 90 4.33 -13.49 10.71
N THR A 91 4.49 -13.94 9.46
CA THR A 91 4.68 -13.06 8.29
C THR A 91 3.48 -12.13 8.11
N LEU A 92 2.26 -12.66 8.15
CA LEU A 92 1.03 -11.87 8.02
C LEU A 92 0.83 -10.88 9.18
N LYS A 93 1.20 -11.26 10.41
CA LYS A 93 1.18 -10.37 11.57
C LYS A 93 2.14 -9.20 11.38
N MET A 94 3.36 -9.48 10.92
CA MET A 94 4.36 -8.44 10.64
C MET A 94 3.93 -7.53 9.49
N GLU A 95 3.40 -8.08 8.40
CA GLU A 95 2.83 -7.29 7.30
C GLU A 95 1.68 -6.40 7.81
N ALA A 96 0.77 -6.95 8.60
CA ALA A 96 -0.35 -6.18 9.15
C ALA A 96 0.10 -5.07 10.10
N LEU A 97 1.14 -5.31 10.91
CA LEU A 97 1.73 -4.29 11.80
C LEU A 97 2.39 -3.16 10.99
N ALA A 98 3.18 -3.50 9.98
CA ALA A 98 3.83 -2.53 9.09
C ALA A 98 2.78 -1.72 8.30
N ASP A 99 1.76 -2.39 7.75
CA ASP A 99 0.65 -1.72 7.06
C ASP A 99 -0.12 -0.79 8.01
N GLY A 100 -0.33 -1.18 9.27
CA GLY A 100 -0.97 -0.32 10.28
C GLY A 100 -0.16 0.94 10.60
N ILE A 101 1.18 0.86 10.60
CA ILE A 101 2.07 2.03 10.71
C ILE A 101 1.90 2.91 9.46
N MET A 102 1.88 2.32 8.26
CA MET A 102 1.70 3.05 7.01
C MET A 102 0.35 3.76 6.94
N ASP A 103 -0.74 3.11 7.36
CA ASP A 103 -2.07 3.70 7.46
C ASP A 103 -2.06 4.96 8.35
N ALA A 104 -1.50 4.84 9.55
CA ALA A 104 -1.41 5.95 10.50
C ALA A 104 -0.57 7.11 9.92
N ALA A 105 0.56 6.82 9.30
CA ALA A 105 1.44 7.82 8.70
C ALA A 105 0.81 8.55 7.50
N VAL A 106 0.03 7.83 6.68
CA VAL A 106 -0.72 8.42 5.57
C VAL A 106 -1.83 9.33 6.08
N LEU A 107 -2.55 8.93 7.13
CA LEU A 107 -3.56 9.78 7.76
C LEU A 107 -2.96 11.06 8.34
N LEU A 108 -1.79 11.00 8.98
CA LEU A 108 -1.05 12.18 9.43
C LEU A 108 -0.70 13.11 8.25
N THR A 109 -0.24 12.52 7.15
CA THR A 109 0.13 13.28 5.95
C THR A 109 -1.07 13.98 5.35
N TYR A 110 -2.23 13.31 5.25
CA TYR A 110 -3.46 13.92 4.75
C TYR A 110 -4.00 14.99 5.68
N GLU A 111 -3.94 14.77 7.00
CA GLU A 111 -4.34 15.78 7.97
C GLU A 111 -3.53 17.06 7.80
N LYS A 112 -2.22 16.97 7.55
CA LYS A 112 -1.36 18.14 7.38
C LYS A 112 -1.38 18.77 5.99
N ARG A 113 -1.47 17.98 4.92
CA ARG A 113 -1.23 18.44 3.54
C ARG A 113 -2.48 18.55 2.67
N VAL A 114 -3.56 17.88 3.05
CA VAL A 114 -4.80 17.82 2.25
C VAL A 114 -5.94 18.52 2.96
N ARG A 115 -6.08 18.29 4.28
CA ARG A 115 -7.10 18.94 5.08
C ARG A 115 -6.74 20.41 5.33
N SER A 116 -7.71 21.30 5.14
CA SER A 116 -7.55 22.73 5.44
C SER A 116 -7.18 22.95 6.91
N GLU A 117 -6.33 23.94 7.18
CA GLU A 117 -5.74 24.18 8.50
C GLU A 117 -6.80 24.31 9.61
N ASP A 118 -7.93 24.97 9.32
CA ASP A 118 -9.05 25.18 10.23
C ASP A 118 -9.82 23.89 10.60
N LYS A 119 -9.61 22.80 9.85
CA LYS A 119 -10.28 21.51 10.07
C LYS A 119 -9.36 20.45 10.65
N GLN A 120 -8.07 20.75 10.82
CA GLN A 120 -7.09 19.79 11.34
C GLN A 120 -7.35 19.50 12.82
N SER A 121 -7.19 18.24 13.22
CA SER A 121 -7.33 17.79 14.61
C SER A 121 -6.00 17.31 15.17
N GLU A 122 -5.44 18.08 16.10
CA GLU A 122 -4.20 17.71 16.81
C GLU A 122 -4.36 16.41 17.59
N VAL A 123 -5.45 16.27 18.35
CA VAL A 123 -5.75 15.03 19.12
C VAL A 123 -5.86 13.81 18.21
N TRP A 124 -6.40 13.95 16.99
CA TRP A 124 -6.42 12.86 16.01
C TRP A 124 -5.01 12.50 15.54
N MET A 125 -4.17 13.49 15.26
CA MET A 125 -2.78 13.27 14.86
C MET A 125 -1.97 12.60 15.97
N ASP A 126 -2.11 13.04 17.22
CA ASP A 126 -1.48 12.40 18.37
C ASP A 126 -1.92 10.93 18.50
N GLY A 127 -3.22 10.67 18.26
CA GLY A 127 -3.76 9.32 18.16
C GLY A 127 -3.07 8.43 17.14
N GLN A 128 -2.73 8.96 15.96
CA GLN A 128 -1.99 8.22 14.93
C GLN A 128 -0.51 8.04 15.30
N TRP A 129 0.14 9.08 15.83
CA TRP A 129 1.52 8.99 16.33
C TRP A 129 1.68 7.94 17.42
N MET A 130 0.75 7.89 18.37
CA MET A 130 0.77 6.87 19.42
C MET A 130 0.64 5.45 18.87
N LYS A 131 -0.12 5.23 17.79
CA LYS A 131 -0.18 3.92 17.14
C LYS A 131 1.17 3.56 16.54
N ILE A 132 1.77 4.49 15.79
CA ILE A 132 3.09 4.29 15.18
C ILE A 132 4.12 3.93 16.24
N ASN A 133 4.22 4.72 17.32
CA ASN A 133 5.21 4.48 18.38
C ASN A 133 5.02 3.11 19.05
N ARG A 134 3.79 2.77 19.47
CA ARG A 134 3.53 1.46 20.09
C ARG A 134 3.79 0.28 19.15
N SER A 135 3.57 0.47 17.85
CA SER A 135 3.88 -0.56 16.86
C SER A 135 5.38 -0.73 16.65
N LEU A 136 6.17 0.35 16.70
CA LEU A 136 7.63 0.30 16.62
C LEU A 136 8.25 -0.30 17.90
N ASP A 137 7.69 -0.01 19.08
CA ASP A 137 8.12 -0.62 20.35
C ASP A 137 7.91 -2.15 20.40
N ALA A 138 7.06 -2.68 19.52
CA ALA A 138 6.73 -4.10 19.44
C ALA A 138 7.56 -4.89 18.39
N LEU A 139 8.46 -4.20 17.67
CA LEU A 139 9.41 -4.80 16.71
C LEU A 139 10.71 -5.19 17.43
#